data_AF-A0A522R2K5-F1
#
_entry.id   AF-A0A522R2K5-F1
#
_cell.length_a   1.000
_cell.length_b   1.000
_cell.length_c   1.000
_cell.angle_alpha   90.00
_cell.angle_beta   90.00
_cell.angle_gamma   90.00
#
_symmetry.space_group_name_H-M   'P 1'
#
loop_
_entity.id
_entity.type
_entity.pdbx_description
1 polymer ?
#
loop_
_entity_poly.entity_id
_entity_poly.type
_entity_poly.pdbx_seq_one_letter_code
_entity_poly.pdbx_strand_id
1 'polypeptide(L)'
;MVRGVVMGGILPMPERVPHVSTHAPVPFDPDQDRSTRNTQDVRTRMRTAALPADAHVEHRTSSFDALLKTAAALGPIPVAVVHPCDAPSLQAALEAADSGLIRPILVGPQAKILRAAESAGLDIADCRIENTAHSHAAATRAVSLVRAGEVAALMKGALHTDELMAEVVDHEHGLRTERRVSHVFALEVPRYPKLLLLTDGALNIAPDLLDKRDIVQNAIDLAHALGIATPQVAILSAVETVNPRIASTVDAAALCKMRDRGQITGGALEGPLAFDNAVSVAAAAIKGIESPVAGNADILVAPDLMTGNMLAKQMVYLAGAASAGVVLGARVPIALASRADTVHARVMSCVLARLLAHPVATLPS
;
A
#
# COMPACT_ATOMS: atom_id res chain seq x y z
N MET A 1 -18.02 43.06 40.62
CA MET A 1 -19.36 43.50 41.08
C MET A 1 -20.35 42.46 40.55
N VAL A 2 -20.96 41.71 41.46
CA VAL A 2 -21.86 40.57 41.22
C VAL A 2 -23.31 41.07 41.14
N ARG A 3 -24.15 40.44 40.29
CA ARG A 3 -25.64 40.31 40.35
C ARG A 3 -26.08 39.59 39.05
N GLY A 4 -26.97 38.58 38.97
CA GLY A 4 -27.85 37.80 39.84
C GLY A 4 -28.79 37.03 38.87
N VAL A 5 -28.80 35.69 38.82
CA VAL A 5 -29.76 34.72 39.42
C VAL A 5 -31.26 34.89 39.09
N VAL A 6 -31.74 33.98 38.20
CA VAL A 6 -32.94 33.07 38.21
C VAL A 6 -34.40 33.60 38.20
N MET A 7 -35.20 33.04 37.27
CA MET A 7 -36.56 32.42 37.38
C MET A 7 -37.24 32.54 35.99
N GLY A 8 -37.78 31.51 35.33
CA GLY A 8 -38.82 30.58 35.77
C GLY A 8 -40.15 30.96 35.08
N GLY A 9 -40.66 30.18 34.11
CA GLY A 9 -41.90 30.52 33.40
C GLY A 9 -42.33 29.49 32.36
N ILE A 10 -43.13 28.52 32.82
CA ILE A 10 -43.89 27.52 32.05
C ILE A 10 -45.05 28.23 31.32
N LEU A 11 -45.32 27.88 30.05
CA LEU A 11 -46.59 28.22 29.37
C LEU A 11 -47.34 26.96 28.92
N PRO A 12 -48.70 26.98 28.93
CA PRO A 12 -49.53 25.78 28.95
C PRO A 12 -50.09 25.36 27.58
N MET A 13 -50.43 24.07 27.49
CA MET A 13 -51.29 23.47 26.46
C MET A 13 -52.75 23.96 26.57
N PRO A 14 -53.52 23.94 25.47
CA PRO A 14 -54.96 23.74 25.55
C PRO A 14 -55.39 22.40 24.94
N GLU A 15 -56.16 21.67 25.74
CA GLU A 15 -56.82 20.41 25.44
C GLU A 15 -58.30 20.70 25.07
N ARG A 16 -58.81 20.12 23.97
CA ARG A 16 -59.98 19.21 23.92
C ARG A 16 -60.72 19.18 22.59
N VAL A 17 -60.96 17.93 22.20
CA VAL A 17 -61.70 17.39 21.05
C VAL A 17 -63.18 17.19 21.43
N PRO A 18 -64.11 17.13 20.46
CA PRO A 18 -65.35 16.38 20.67
C PRO A 18 -65.47 15.14 19.76
N HIS A 19 -65.63 14.01 20.45
CA HIS A 19 -66.44 12.81 20.18
C HIS A 19 -66.41 12.02 18.85
N VAL A 20 -66.26 10.72 19.09
CA VAL A 20 -66.25 9.53 18.22
C VAL A 20 -67.65 9.14 17.77
N SER A 21 -67.78 8.69 16.52
CA SER A 21 -68.83 7.75 16.08
C SER A 21 -68.16 6.47 15.58
N THR A 22 -68.64 5.35 16.11
CA THR A 22 -68.15 3.98 15.98
C THR A 22 -68.53 3.35 14.64
N HIS A 23 -67.55 2.77 13.91
CA HIS A 23 -67.81 1.76 12.90
C HIS A 23 -67.09 0.45 13.28
N ALA A 24 -67.88 -0.63 13.31
CA ALA A 24 -67.44 -1.99 13.59
C ALA A 24 -66.50 -2.53 12.49
N PRO A 25 -65.56 -3.45 12.79
CA PRO A 25 -64.73 -4.08 11.77
C PRO A 25 -65.56 -5.06 10.93
N VAL A 26 -65.44 -4.93 9.61
CA VAL A 26 -65.99 -5.88 8.62
C VAL A 26 -65.13 -7.16 8.62
N PRO A 27 -65.71 -8.37 8.56
CA PRO A 27 -64.93 -9.61 8.50
C PRO A 27 -64.15 -9.71 7.19
N PHE A 28 -62.92 -10.18 7.25
CA PHE A 28 -62.10 -10.52 6.09
C PHE A 28 -62.65 -11.80 5.43
N ASP A 29 -63.20 -11.66 4.22
CA ASP A 29 -63.63 -12.77 3.36
C ASP A 29 -62.48 -13.17 2.42
N PRO A 30 -61.91 -14.38 2.52
CA PRO A 30 -60.69 -14.75 1.80
C PRO A 30 -60.91 -15.12 0.32
N ASP A 31 -62.14 -15.03 -0.23
CA ASP A 31 -62.45 -15.57 -1.57
C ASP A 31 -62.89 -14.55 -2.63
N GLN A 32 -62.66 -13.25 -2.45
CA GLN A 32 -62.92 -12.23 -3.49
C GLN A 32 -61.68 -11.46 -3.95
N ASP A 33 -60.79 -12.13 -4.70
CA ASP A 33 -60.02 -11.49 -5.79
C ASP A 33 -59.50 -12.55 -6.78
N ARG A 34 -60.41 -13.21 -7.50
CA ARG A 34 -60.06 -13.96 -8.72
C ARG A 34 -60.33 -13.08 -9.93
N SER A 35 -59.45 -12.10 -10.15
CA SER A 35 -59.32 -11.43 -11.44
C SER A 35 -57.84 -11.34 -11.86
N THR A 36 -57.47 -12.25 -12.75
CA THR A 36 -56.41 -12.13 -13.76
C THR A 36 -55.19 -11.26 -13.43
N ARG A 37 -54.27 -11.76 -12.59
CA ARG A 37 -52.87 -11.33 -12.63
C ARG A 37 -52.08 -12.32 -13.46
N ASN A 38 -51.77 -11.89 -14.67
CA ASN A 38 -50.81 -12.51 -15.56
C ASN A 38 -49.44 -12.47 -14.85
N THR A 39 -49.09 -13.54 -14.13
CA THR A 39 -47.74 -13.78 -13.60
C THR A 39 -46.81 -14.08 -14.77
N GLN A 40 -46.39 -13.03 -15.47
CA GLN A 40 -45.16 -13.06 -16.24
C GLN A 40 -44.00 -12.95 -15.26
N ASP A 41 -43.23 -14.03 -15.17
CA ASP A 41 -41.91 -14.13 -14.56
C ASP A 41 -41.07 -12.87 -14.81
N VAL A 42 -41.01 -11.96 -13.83
CA VAL A 42 -39.94 -10.96 -13.76
C VAL A 42 -38.71 -11.63 -13.16
N ARG A 43 -38.13 -12.56 -13.91
CA ARG A 43 -36.74 -12.98 -13.71
C ARG A 43 -35.86 -11.82 -14.20
N THR A 44 -35.57 -10.89 -13.30
CA THR A 44 -34.52 -9.90 -13.52
C THR A 44 -33.19 -10.64 -13.67
N ARG A 45 -32.84 -11.00 -14.92
CA ARG A 45 -31.48 -11.42 -15.25
C ARG A 45 -30.59 -10.24 -14.85
N MET A 46 -29.80 -10.40 -13.78
CA MET A 46 -28.58 -9.60 -13.61
C MET A 46 -27.77 -9.82 -14.89
N ARG A 47 -27.90 -8.92 -15.85
CA ARG A 47 -26.90 -8.75 -16.89
C ARG A 47 -25.67 -8.32 -16.11
N THR A 48 -24.71 -9.22 -15.97
CA THR A 48 -23.36 -8.88 -15.54
C THR A 48 -22.98 -7.66 -16.37
N ALA A 49 -22.82 -6.50 -15.73
CA ALA A 49 -22.31 -5.32 -16.43
C ALA A 49 -20.98 -5.77 -17.02
N ALA A 50 -20.89 -5.79 -18.35
CA ALA A 50 -19.65 -6.12 -19.01
C ALA A 50 -18.65 -5.06 -18.57
N LEU A 51 -17.61 -5.48 -17.85
CA LEU A 51 -16.44 -4.65 -17.63
C LEU A 51 -15.89 -4.25 -19.00
N PRO A 52 -15.33 -3.04 -19.16
CA PRO A 52 -14.81 -2.57 -20.44
C PRO A 52 -13.92 -3.62 -21.10
N ALA A 53 -14.03 -3.73 -22.43
CA ALA A 53 -13.55 -4.83 -23.26
C ALA A 53 -12.02 -5.04 -23.27
N ASP A 54 -11.27 -4.19 -22.56
CA ASP A 54 -9.81 -4.18 -22.55
C ASP A 54 -9.20 -5.30 -21.66
N ALA A 55 -10.04 -6.15 -21.05
CA ALA A 55 -9.62 -7.22 -20.14
C ALA A 55 -9.19 -8.53 -20.86
N HIS A 56 -8.42 -8.41 -21.95
CA HIS A 56 -7.79 -9.57 -22.57
C HIS A 56 -6.63 -10.05 -21.67
N VAL A 57 -6.85 -11.18 -20.99
CA VAL A 57 -5.81 -11.90 -20.24
C VAL A 57 -5.00 -12.71 -21.25
N GLU A 58 -4.07 -12.06 -21.95
CA GLU A 58 -3.02 -12.77 -22.67
C GLU A 58 -2.01 -13.32 -21.66
N HIS A 59 -1.45 -14.51 -21.94
CA HIS A 59 -0.33 -15.11 -21.20
C HIS A 59 0.90 -14.22 -21.29
N ARG A 60 0.95 -13.20 -20.46
CA ARG A 60 2.03 -12.25 -20.34
C ARG A 60 3.11 -12.84 -19.43
N THR A 61 4.38 -12.73 -19.83
CA THR A 61 5.52 -13.00 -18.95
C THR A 61 5.40 -12.13 -17.70
N SER A 62 5.47 -12.72 -16.51
CA SER A 62 5.34 -11.97 -15.26
C SER A 62 6.39 -10.86 -15.20
N SER A 63 5.94 -9.66 -14.82
CA SER A 63 6.78 -8.50 -14.55
C SER A 63 7.77 -8.83 -13.44
N PHE A 64 7.36 -9.61 -12.44
CA PHE A 64 8.22 -10.04 -11.36
C PHE A 64 9.34 -10.99 -11.80
N ASP A 65 9.07 -11.93 -12.71
CA ASP A 65 10.11 -12.82 -13.26
C ASP A 65 11.20 -12.02 -14.00
N ALA A 66 10.79 -11.03 -14.79
CA ALA A 66 11.73 -10.14 -15.50
C ALA A 66 12.58 -9.30 -14.53
N LEU A 67 11.97 -8.80 -13.45
CA LEU A 67 12.67 -8.05 -12.42
C LEU A 67 13.62 -8.94 -11.61
N LEU A 68 13.21 -10.17 -11.27
CA LEU A 68 14.04 -11.15 -10.59
C LEU A 68 15.31 -11.43 -11.40
N LYS A 69 15.18 -11.68 -12.70
CA LYS A 69 16.32 -11.91 -13.60
C LYS A 69 17.26 -10.70 -13.65
N THR A 70 16.71 -9.50 -13.76
CA THR A 70 17.49 -8.26 -13.76
C THR A 70 18.25 -8.07 -12.44
N ALA A 71 17.57 -8.27 -11.30
CA ALA A 71 18.17 -8.10 -9.98
C ALA A 71 19.27 -9.15 -9.70
N ALA A 72 19.04 -10.41 -10.06
CA ALA A 72 20.02 -11.49 -9.91
C ALA A 72 21.30 -11.22 -10.73
N ALA A 73 21.17 -10.62 -11.92
CA ALA A 73 22.32 -10.26 -12.75
C ALA A 73 23.22 -9.18 -12.12
N LEU A 74 22.73 -8.41 -11.15
CA LEU A 74 23.53 -7.43 -10.42
C LEU A 74 24.40 -8.08 -9.32
N GLY A 75 24.18 -9.36 -8.99
CA GLY A 75 24.85 -10.10 -7.93
C GLY A 75 24.39 -9.72 -6.51
N PRO A 76 24.66 -10.55 -5.48
CA PRO A 76 24.01 -10.40 -4.18
C PRO A 76 24.59 -9.28 -3.32
N ILE A 77 23.73 -8.64 -2.51
CA ILE A 77 24.11 -7.62 -1.52
C ILE A 77 23.98 -8.15 -0.08
N PRO A 78 24.78 -7.68 0.88
CA PRO A 78 24.59 -8.05 2.29
C PRO A 78 23.30 -7.44 2.83
N VAL A 79 22.43 -8.26 3.42
CA VAL A 79 21.13 -7.84 3.95
C VAL A 79 20.96 -8.33 5.38
N ALA A 80 20.66 -7.42 6.29
CA ALA A 80 20.25 -7.80 7.64
C ALA A 80 18.79 -8.25 7.63
N VAL A 81 18.56 -9.54 7.86
CA VAL A 81 17.21 -10.10 8.04
C VAL A 81 16.87 -9.96 9.51
N VAL A 82 15.93 -9.07 9.81
CA VAL A 82 15.62 -8.63 11.18
C VAL A 82 14.58 -9.53 11.81
N HIS A 83 14.95 -10.17 12.91
CA HIS A 83 14.13 -11.10 13.70
C HIS A 83 13.45 -12.21 12.86
N PRO A 84 14.21 -13.03 12.10
CA PRO A 84 13.67 -14.15 11.32
C PRO A 84 13.40 -15.36 12.22
N CYS A 85 12.51 -15.20 13.19
CA CYS A 85 12.18 -16.22 14.19
C CYS A 85 10.96 -17.08 13.81
N ASP A 86 10.59 -17.11 12.53
CA ASP A 86 9.55 -17.96 11.97
C ASP A 86 10.02 -18.60 10.65
N ALA A 87 9.37 -19.69 10.25
CA ALA A 87 9.72 -20.43 9.04
C ALA A 87 9.58 -19.59 7.76
N PRO A 88 8.48 -18.83 7.54
CA PRO A 88 8.32 -18.06 6.30
C PRO A 88 9.40 -16.97 6.11
N SER A 89 9.86 -16.34 7.18
CA SER A 89 10.92 -15.32 7.08
C SER A 89 12.27 -15.93 6.76
N LEU A 90 12.61 -17.08 7.38
CA LEU A 90 13.86 -17.80 7.08
C LEU A 90 13.85 -18.36 5.67
N GLN A 91 12.76 -19.03 5.28
CA GLN A 91 12.62 -19.58 3.95
C GLN A 91 12.77 -18.50 2.87
N ALA A 92 12.10 -17.35 3.04
CA ALA A 92 12.24 -16.25 2.09
C ALA A 92 13.67 -15.67 2.03
N ALA A 93 14.37 -15.60 3.16
CA ALA A 93 15.76 -15.14 3.19
C ALA A 93 16.70 -16.11 2.44
N LEU A 94 16.51 -17.42 2.63
CA LEU A 94 17.29 -18.45 1.95
C LEU A 94 16.96 -18.53 0.46
N GLU A 95 15.68 -18.52 0.07
CA GLU A 95 15.28 -18.51 -1.34
C GLU A 95 15.80 -17.26 -2.07
N ALA A 96 15.81 -16.10 -1.41
CA ALA A 96 16.41 -14.89 -1.96
C ALA A 96 17.95 -15.00 -2.09
N ALA A 97 18.61 -15.71 -1.17
CA ALA A 97 20.05 -15.98 -1.25
C ALA A 97 20.38 -16.94 -2.39
N ASP A 98 19.64 -18.04 -2.51
CA ASP A 98 19.77 -19.04 -3.57
C ASP A 98 19.51 -18.44 -4.97
N SER A 99 18.61 -17.44 -5.03
CA SER A 99 18.34 -16.66 -6.24
C SER A 99 19.41 -15.61 -6.55
N GLY A 100 20.49 -15.53 -5.77
CA GLY A 100 21.60 -14.59 -5.97
C GLY A 100 21.27 -13.12 -5.66
N LEU A 101 20.21 -12.86 -4.89
CA LEU A 101 19.77 -11.50 -4.57
C LEU A 101 20.47 -10.93 -3.33
N ILE A 102 20.63 -11.77 -2.30
CA ILE A 102 21.11 -11.32 -0.98
C ILE A 102 22.16 -12.27 -0.40
N ARG A 103 23.02 -11.72 0.47
CA ARG A 103 23.83 -12.47 1.45
C ARG A 103 23.22 -12.20 2.83
N PRO A 104 22.42 -13.12 3.38
CA PRO A 104 21.65 -12.85 4.59
C PRO A 104 22.55 -12.82 5.84
N ILE A 105 22.33 -11.83 6.68
CA ILE A 105 22.82 -11.77 8.06
C ILE A 105 21.58 -11.85 8.96
N LEU A 106 21.44 -12.92 9.71
CA LEU A 106 20.26 -13.18 10.53
C LEU A 106 20.41 -12.47 11.88
N VAL A 107 19.62 -11.43 12.14
CA VAL A 107 19.73 -10.62 13.35
C VAL A 107 18.56 -10.94 14.28
N GLY A 108 18.81 -11.54 15.44
CA GLY A 108 17.73 -11.94 16.33
C GLY A 108 18.17 -12.89 17.45
N PRO A 109 17.24 -13.32 18.33
CA PRO A 109 17.55 -14.33 19.34
C PRO A 109 17.98 -15.64 18.69
N GLN A 110 19.26 -15.99 18.81
CA GLN A 110 19.88 -17.13 18.12
C GLN A 110 19.13 -18.44 18.38
N ALA A 111 18.74 -18.69 19.63
CA ALA A 111 17.97 -19.89 19.99
C ALA A 111 16.61 -19.97 19.27
N LYS A 112 15.95 -18.84 19.01
CA LYS A 112 14.67 -18.83 18.28
C LYS A 112 14.88 -19.02 16.78
N ILE A 113 15.92 -18.42 16.21
CA ILE A 113 16.29 -18.60 14.80
C ILE A 113 16.61 -20.07 14.51
N LEU A 114 17.47 -20.68 15.33
CA LEU A 114 17.84 -22.09 15.20
C LEU A 114 16.63 -23.02 15.30
N ARG A 115 15.74 -22.76 16.28
CA ARG A 115 14.50 -23.55 16.43
C ARG A 115 13.58 -23.42 15.21
N ALA A 116 13.44 -22.22 14.66
CA ALA A 116 12.61 -21.99 13.48
C ALA A 116 13.19 -22.69 12.25
N ALA A 117 14.52 -22.68 12.08
CA ALA A 117 15.20 -23.40 11.02
C ALA A 117 15.03 -24.92 11.16
N GLU A 118 15.27 -25.47 12.36
CA GLU A 118 15.08 -26.90 12.65
C GLU A 118 13.64 -27.36 12.40
N SER A 119 12.66 -26.60 12.90
CA SER A 119 11.23 -26.93 12.73
C SER A 119 10.79 -26.92 11.26
N ALA A 120 11.49 -26.16 10.41
CA ALA A 120 11.21 -26.04 8.99
C ALA A 120 12.13 -26.91 8.11
N GLY A 121 13.11 -27.61 8.70
CA GLY A 121 14.11 -28.38 7.95
C GLY A 121 15.02 -27.52 7.06
N LEU A 122 15.28 -26.27 7.46
CA LEU A 122 16.10 -25.31 6.71
C LEU A 122 17.55 -25.34 7.20
N ASP A 123 18.50 -25.36 6.26
CA ASP A 123 19.91 -25.19 6.57
C ASP A 123 20.29 -23.70 6.60
N ILE A 124 20.89 -23.27 7.71
CA ILE A 124 21.36 -21.90 7.92
C ILE A 124 22.83 -21.86 8.38
N ALA A 125 23.58 -22.95 8.20
CA ALA A 125 24.96 -23.06 8.68
C ALA A 125 25.89 -21.98 8.10
N ASP A 126 25.67 -21.59 6.84
CA ASP A 126 26.46 -20.57 6.14
C ASP A 126 26.00 -19.13 6.43
N CYS A 127 24.92 -18.95 7.20
CA CYS A 127 24.41 -17.64 7.55
C CYS A 127 25.12 -17.07 8.80
N ARG A 128 25.65 -15.85 8.71
CA ARG A 128 26.08 -15.10 9.90
C ARG A 128 24.87 -14.81 10.79
N ILE A 129 24.96 -15.15 12.07
CA ILE A 129 23.93 -14.83 13.07
C ILE A 129 24.44 -13.75 14.03
N GLU A 130 23.69 -12.66 14.12
CA GLU A 130 23.89 -11.60 15.13
C GLU A 130 22.91 -11.83 16.27
N ASN A 131 23.40 -12.48 17.33
CA ASN A 131 22.58 -12.83 18.48
C ASN A 131 22.14 -11.58 19.24
N THR A 132 20.84 -11.45 19.50
CA THR A 132 20.23 -10.35 20.26
C THR A 132 19.18 -10.88 21.24
N ALA A 133 18.81 -10.10 22.25
CA ALA A 133 17.92 -10.59 23.31
C ALA A 133 16.46 -10.74 22.85
N HIS A 134 15.95 -9.82 22.04
CA HIS A 134 14.56 -9.74 21.59
C HIS A 134 14.42 -8.91 20.30
N SER A 135 13.20 -8.77 19.79
CA SER A 135 12.87 -8.08 18.53
C SER A 135 13.37 -6.64 18.45
N HIS A 136 13.14 -5.81 19.46
CA HIS A 136 13.68 -4.44 19.48
C HIS A 136 15.21 -4.40 19.39
N ALA A 137 15.92 -5.22 20.18
CA ALA A 137 17.38 -5.30 20.12
C ALA A 137 17.88 -5.78 18.74
N ALA A 138 17.12 -6.65 18.07
CA ALA A 138 17.41 -7.06 16.70
C ALA A 138 17.29 -5.89 15.72
N ALA A 139 16.25 -5.07 15.84
CA ALA A 139 16.06 -3.88 15.01
C ALA A 139 17.18 -2.84 15.23
N THR A 140 17.53 -2.52 16.49
CA THR A 140 18.65 -1.63 16.83
C THR A 140 19.97 -2.15 16.26
N ARG A 141 20.23 -3.46 16.38
CA ARG A 141 21.45 -4.07 15.85
C ARG A 141 21.49 -4.00 14.32
N ALA A 142 20.38 -4.29 13.65
CA ALA A 142 20.29 -4.21 12.20
C ALA A 142 20.53 -2.79 11.66
N VAL A 143 19.95 -1.77 12.30
CA VAL A 143 20.23 -0.36 11.99
C VAL A 143 21.71 -0.03 12.21
N SER A 144 22.30 -0.53 13.30
CA SER A 144 23.73 -0.34 13.57
C SER A 144 24.62 -0.94 12.48
N LEU A 145 24.27 -2.12 11.95
CA LEU A 145 24.99 -2.75 10.83
C LEU A 145 24.92 -1.90 9.55
N VAL A 146 23.76 -1.29 9.27
CA VAL A 146 23.63 -0.36 8.13
C VAL A 146 24.56 0.84 8.32
N ARG A 147 24.54 1.45 9.51
CA ARG A 147 25.39 2.62 9.81
C ARG A 147 26.88 2.32 9.78
N ALA A 148 27.26 1.09 10.15
CA ALA A 148 28.64 0.61 10.03
C ALA A 148 29.04 0.28 8.59
N GLY A 149 28.11 0.37 7.63
CA GLY A 149 28.35 -0.05 6.25
C GLY A 149 28.56 -1.56 6.13
N GLU A 150 28.00 -2.39 7.01
CA GLU A 150 28.12 -3.85 6.91
C GLU A 150 27.01 -4.46 6.03
N VAL A 151 25.87 -3.78 5.92
CA VAL A 151 24.72 -4.22 5.11
C VAL A 151 24.21 -3.08 4.23
N ALA A 152 23.69 -3.44 3.05
CA ALA A 152 23.20 -2.50 2.04
C ALA A 152 21.66 -2.43 1.98
N ALA A 153 20.96 -3.32 2.69
CA ALA A 153 19.51 -3.30 2.83
C ALA A 153 19.09 -4.02 4.11
N LEU A 154 17.83 -3.80 4.49
CA LEU A 154 17.17 -4.52 5.58
C LEU A 154 16.05 -5.40 5.01
N MET A 155 15.75 -6.51 5.69
CA MET A 155 14.59 -7.36 5.40
C MET A 155 13.81 -7.62 6.69
N LYS A 156 12.52 -7.33 6.70
CA LYS A 156 11.67 -7.59 7.86
C LYS A 156 11.37 -9.08 8.02
N GLY A 157 11.65 -9.64 9.19
CA GLY A 157 11.21 -10.97 9.60
C GLY A 157 9.87 -10.96 10.34
N ALA A 158 9.81 -11.67 11.48
CA ALA A 158 8.58 -11.95 12.23
C ALA A 158 8.08 -10.77 13.09
N LEU A 159 8.94 -9.79 13.37
CA LEU A 159 8.62 -8.64 14.23
C LEU A 159 7.54 -7.72 13.61
N HIS A 160 6.91 -6.91 14.47
CA HIS A 160 5.95 -5.93 14.00
C HIS A 160 6.66 -4.82 13.21
N THR A 161 5.92 -4.23 12.26
CA THR A 161 6.48 -3.19 11.39
C THR A 161 6.86 -1.94 12.19
N ASP A 162 6.06 -1.55 13.17
CA ASP A 162 6.36 -0.45 14.10
C ASP A 162 7.64 -0.71 14.91
N GLU A 163 7.89 -1.94 15.38
CA GLU A 163 9.13 -2.28 16.09
C GLU A 163 10.39 -2.04 15.25
N LEU A 164 10.37 -2.44 13.97
CA LEU A 164 11.49 -2.18 13.06
C LEU A 164 11.58 -0.69 12.72
N MET A 165 10.44 -0.08 12.37
CA MET A 165 10.41 1.27 11.85
C MET A 165 10.74 2.31 12.91
N ALA A 166 10.44 2.07 14.19
CA ALA A 166 10.82 2.95 15.29
C ALA A 166 12.34 3.18 15.34
N GLU A 167 13.14 2.12 15.18
CA GLU A 167 14.60 2.22 15.14
C GLU A 167 15.09 2.87 13.85
N VAL A 168 14.44 2.57 12.71
CA VAL A 168 14.80 3.15 11.41
C VAL A 168 14.57 4.67 11.37
N VAL A 169 13.47 5.15 11.95
CA VAL A 169 13.08 6.56 11.94
C VAL A 169 13.56 7.34 13.15
N ASP A 170 14.41 6.75 13.98
CA ASP A 170 15.08 7.46 15.07
C ASP A 170 15.94 8.61 14.53
N HIS A 171 15.95 9.74 15.24
CA HIS A 171 16.60 10.96 14.77
C HIS A 171 18.13 10.93 14.92
N GLU A 172 18.66 10.24 15.93
CA GLU A 172 20.09 10.28 16.27
C GLU A 172 20.81 9.03 15.76
N HIS A 173 20.21 7.87 16.01
CA HIS A 173 20.76 6.54 15.79
C HIS A 173 20.11 5.81 14.62
N GLY A 174 19.04 6.36 14.05
CA GLY A 174 18.31 5.76 12.93
C GLY A 174 18.96 5.92 11.56
N LEU A 175 18.15 5.72 10.53
CA LEU A 175 18.52 5.70 9.10
C LEU A 175 17.78 6.79 8.31
N ARG A 176 17.28 7.82 8.99
CA ARG A 176 16.58 8.92 8.35
C ARG A 176 17.47 9.64 7.34
N THR A 177 16.82 10.15 6.31
CA THR A 177 17.37 11.16 5.40
C THR A 177 16.56 12.45 5.55
N GLU A 178 16.81 13.42 4.68
CA GLU A 178 15.96 14.62 4.57
C GLU A 178 14.56 14.32 4.03
N ARG A 179 14.36 13.14 3.40
CA ARG A 179 13.06 12.72 2.86
C ARG A 179 12.22 11.99 3.89
N ARG A 180 10.91 12.19 3.83
CA ARG A 180 9.95 11.33 4.53
C ARG A 180 10.10 9.88 4.04
N VAL A 181 10.22 8.96 4.99
CA VAL A 181 10.23 7.52 4.74
C VAL A 181 8.84 7.06 4.31
N SER A 182 8.76 6.26 3.25
CA SER A 182 7.48 5.83 2.67
C SER A 182 7.52 4.38 2.18
N HIS A 183 6.36 3.76 2.06
CA HIS A 183 6.23 2.40 1.53
C HIS A 183 5.58 2.38 0.15
N VAL A 184 6.06 1.49 -0.72
CA VAL A 184 5.46 1.18 -2.02
C VAL A 184 5.07 -0.29 -2.08
N PHE A 185 3.80 -0.56 -2.41
CA PHE A 185 3.38 -1.85 -2.93
C PHE A 185 3.63 -1.90 -4.43
N ALA A 186 4.42 -2.86 -4.90
CA ALA A 186 4.46 -3.24 -6.30
C ALA A 186 3.44 -4.35 -6.53
N LEU A 187 2.51 -4.14 -7.46
CA LEU A 187 1.34 -4.98 -7.67
C LEU A 187 1.28 -5.43 -9.12
N GLU A 188 1.35 -6.75 -9.34
CA GLU A 188 1.05 -7.35 -10.62
C GLU A 188 -0.41 -7.80 -10.61
N VAL A 189 -1.27 -6.94 -11.15
CA VAL A 189 -2.73 -7.15 -11.18
C VAL A 189 -3.10 -7.82 -12.50
N PRO A 190 -3.77 -8.99 -12.51
CA PRO A 190 -4.05 -9.76 -13.74
C PRO A 190 -4.77 -8.99 -14.85
N ARG A 191 -5.55 -7.95 -14.49
CA ARG A 191 -6.33 -7.12 -15.44
C ARG A 191 -5.71 -5.75 -15.70
N TYR A 192 -4.49 -5.51 -15.24
CA TYR A 192 -3.78 -4.26 -15.51
C TYR A 192 -2.53 -4.57 -16.36
N PRO A 193 -2.27 -3.83 -17.45
CA PRO A 193 -1.29 -4.23 -18.45
C PRO A 193 0.17 -3.97 -18.03
N LYS A 194 0.45 -3.58 -16.79
CA LYS A 194 1.80 -3.28 -16.31
C LYS A 194 1.87 -3.43 -14.80
N LEU A 195 3.09 -3.45 -14.26
CA LEU A 195 3.30 -3.40 -12.81
C LEU A 195 2.79 -2.06 -12.28
N LEU A 196 1.93 -2.12 -11.26
CA LEU A 196 1.32 -0.95 -10.64
C LEU A 196 2.00 -0.68 -9.30
N LEU A 197 2.51 0.53 -9.10
CA LEU A 197 3.07 0.96 -7.83
C LEU A 197 2.01 1.73 -7.04
N LEU A 198 1.82 1.40 -5.76
CA LEU A 198 0.87 2.08 -4.88
C LEU A 198 1.58 2.57 -3.61
N THR A 199 1.48 3.86 -3.32
CA THR A 199 2.14 4.50 -2.17
C THR A 199 1.24 5.58 -1.54
N ASP A 200 1.24 5.84 -0.23
CA ASP A 200 1.70 4.97 0.86
C ASP A 200 0.48 4.20 1.41
N GLY A 201 0.68 2.93 1.75
CA GLY A 201 -0.35 2.08 2.34
C GLY A 201 0.12 1.27 3.55
N ALA A 202 1.28 1.61 4.13
CA ALA A 202 1.83 0.88 5.27
C ALA A 202 2.44 1.74 6.39
N LEU A 203 2.89 2.98 6.12
CA LEU A 203 3.64 3.78 7.12
C LEU A 203 2.95 5.10 7.49
N ASN A 204 2.67 5.95 6.51
CA ASN A 204 2.23 7.32 6.75
C ASN A 204 0.71 7.41 6.93
N ILE A 205 0.24 7.58 8.18
CA ILE A 205 -1.20 7.57 8.54
C ILE A 205 -1.99 8.64 7.78
N ALA A 206 -1.58 9.90 7.93
CA ALA A 206 -2.22 11.06 7.30
C ALA A 206 -1.11 12.04 6.89
N PRO A 207 -0.37 11.77 5.80
CA PRO A 207 0.76 12.58 5.40
C PRO A 207 0.31 13.98 4.97
N ASP A 208 1.04 15.00 5.42
CA ASP A 208 0.83 16.37 4.95
C ASP A 208 1.34 16.55 3.50
N LEU A 209 1.25 17.77 2.98
CA LEU A 209 1.67 18.07 1.60
C LEU A 209 3.17 17.85 1.37
N LEU A 210 4.02 18.17 2.35
CA LEU A 210 5.47 17.99 2.21
C LEU A 210 5.86 16.53 2.33
N ASP A 211 5.19 15.78 3.22
CA ASP A 211 5.30 14.34 3.29
C ASP A 211 4.92 13.68 1.97
N LYS A 212 3.78 14.10 1.38
CA LYS A 212 3.31 13.60 0.09
C LYS A 212 4.29 13.91 -1.04
N ARG A 213 4.94 15.09 -1.04
CA ARG A 213 5.99 15.42 -2.02
C ARG A 213 7.12 14.38 -1.97
N ASP A 214 7.59 14.03 -0.78
CA ASP A 214 8.67 13.05 -0.61
C ASP A 214 8.22 11.63 -0.94
N ILE A 215 7.00 11.26 -0.55
CA ILE A 215 6.37 9.98 -0.91
C ILE A 215 6.31 9.82 -2.44
N VAL A 216 5.89 10.87 -3.16
CA VAL A 216 5.85 10.90 -4.63
C VAL A 216 7.24 10.73 -5.22
N GLN A 217 8.22 11.51 -4.75
CA GLN A 217 9.59 11.44 -5.29
C GLN A 217 10.21 10.05 -5.04
N ASN A 218 9.99 9.47 -3.86
CA ASN A 218 10.47 8.12 -3.55
C ASN A 218 9.89 7.08 -4.53
N ALA A 219 8.59 7.15 -4.84
CA ALA A 219 7.97 6.22 -5.76
C ALA A 219 8.44 6.41 -7.21
N ILE A 220 8.69 7.66 -7.64
CA ILE A 220 9.30 7.96 -8.94
C ILE A 220 10.70 7.35 -9.04
N ASP A 221 11.52 7.51 -8.00
CA ASP A 221 12.88 6.98 -7.97
C ASP A 221 12.88 5.44 -8.02
N LEU A 222 11.92 4.78 -7.37
CA LEU A 222 11.69 3.35 -7.55
C LEU A 222 11.31 3.01 -9.00
N ALA A 223 10.37 3.72 -9.61
CA ALA A 223 9.97 3.45 -10.99
C ALA A 223 11.16 3.58 -11.97
N HIS A 224 12.05 4.55 -11.77
CA HIS A 224 13.30 4.64 -12.54
C HIS A 224 14.20 3.43 -12.34
N ALA A 225 14.36 2.94 -11.11
CA ALA A 225 15.13 1.73 -10.82
C ALA A 225 14.53 0.47 -11.48
N LEU A 226 13.22 0.49 -11.75
CA LEU A 226 12.50 -0.55 -12.50
C LEU A 226 12.57 -0.35 -14.03
N GLY A 227 13.26 0.69 -14.52
CA GLY A 227 13.43 0.98 -15.94
C GLY A 227 12.31 1.81 -16.56
N ILE A 228 11.40 2.38 -15.77
CA ILE A 228 10.33 3.26 -16.26
C ILE A 228 10.90 4.68 -16.35
N ALA A 229 11.24 5.13 -17.56
CA ALA A 229 11.93 6.40 -17.78
C ALA A 229 11.10 7.65 -17.46
N THR A 230 9.78 7.57 -17.57
CA THR A 230 8.86 8.68 -17.24
C THR A 230 7.59 8.11 -16.62
N PRO A 231 7.61 7.77 -15.31
CA PRO A 231 6.46 7.21 -14.64
C PRO A 231 5.27 8.17 -14.68
N GLN A 232 4.10 7.60 -15.00
CA GLN A 232 2.82 8.26 -14.95
C GLN A 232 2.25 8.16 -13.53
N VAL A 233 2.23 9.29 -12.82
CA VAL A 233 1.88 9.39 -11.39
C VAL A 233 0.48 9.98 -11.23
N ALA A 234 -0.47 9.13 -10.88
CA ALA A 234 -1.83 9.53 -10.56
C ALA A 234 -1.99 9.81 -9.07
N ILE A 235 -2.34 11.04 -8.72
CA ILE A 235 -2.61 11.43 -7.33
C ILE A 235 -4.09 11.25 -7.04
N LEU A 236 -4.39 10.28 -6.17
CA LEU A 236 -5.74 9.78 -5.98
C LEU A 236 -6.59 10.71 -5.10
N SER A 237 -7.85 10.83 -5.48
CA SER A 237 -8.92 11.40 -4.67
C SER A 237 -10.25 10.73 -5.02
N ALA A 238 -11.35 11.22 -4.44
CA ALA A 238 -12.70 10.77 -4.74
C ALA A 238 -13.29 11.43 -6.01
N VAL A 239 -12.73 12.56 -6.43
CA VAL A 239 -13.22 13.39 -7.56
C VAL A 239 -12.04 13.99 -8.33
N GLU A 240 -12.31 14.49 -9.53
CA GLU A 240 -11.31 15.01 -10.47
C GLU A 240 -11.17 16.53 -10.41
N THR A 241 -12.12 17.20 -9.76
CA THR A 241 -12.11 18.65 -9.60
C THR A 241 -11.52 19.06 -8.26
N VAL A 242 -10.75 20.15 -8.26
CA VAL A 242 -10.23 20.73 -7.02
C VAL A 242 -11.39 21.25 -6.18
N ASN A 243 -11.58 20.65 -5.01
CA ASN A 243 -12.62 21.00 -4.07
C ASN A 243 -11.98 21.24 -2.70
N PRO A 244 -11.92 22.49 -2.19
CA PRO A 244 -11.26 22.80 -0.92
C PRO A 244 -11.86 22.09 0.30
N ARG A 245 -13.06 21.50 0.17
CA ARG A 245 -13.67 20.66 1.22
C ARG A 245 -13.13 19.22 1.23
N ILE A 246 -12.36 18.83 0.23
CA ILE A 246 -11.72 17.52 0.09
C ILE A 246 -10.21 17.74 0.01
N ALA A 247 -9.52 17.63 1.15
CA ALA A 247 -8.10 17.98 1.31
C ALA A 247 -7.20 17.34 0.24
N SER A 248 -7.42 16.06 -0.08
CA SER A 248 -6.64 15.34 -1.11
C SER A 248 -6.70 15.99 -2.49
N THR A 249 -7.79 16.71 -2.83
CA THR A 249 -7.89 17.40 -4.12
C THR A 249 -7.01 18.65 -4.18
N VAL A 250 -6.86 19.34 -3.05
CA VAL A 250 -5.97 20.49 -2.91
C VAL A 250 -4.52 20.03 -2.90
N ASP A 251 -4.22 18.96 -2.17
CA ASP A 251 -2.89 18.36 -2.13
C ASP A 251 -2.45 17.90 -3.52
N ALA A 252 -3.33 17.21 -4.26
CA ALA A 252 -3.04 16.76 -5.62
C ALA A 252 -2.69 17.92 -6.56
N ALA A 253 -3.49 18.98 -6.55
CA ALA A 253 -3.22 20.17 -7.36
C ALA A 253 -1.89 20.84 -6.98
N ALA A 254 -1.59 20.92 -5.67
CA ALA A 254 -0.34 21.49 -5.18
C ALA A 254 0.88 20.65 -5.59
N LEU A 255 0.80 19.31 -5.52
CA LEU A 255 1.85 18.39 -5.95
C LEU A 255 2.10 18.48 -7.46
N CYS A 256 1.05 18.54 -8.29
CA CYS A 256 1.20 18.80 -9.73
C CYS A 256 1.94 20.13 -9.98
N LYS A 257 1.60 21.19 -9.22
CA LYS A 257 2.29 22.48 -9.34
C LYS A 257 3.75 22.43 -8.85
N MET A 258 4.03 21.64 -7.82
CA MET A 258 5.39 21.38 -7.34
C MET A 258 6.23 20.70 -8.42
N ARG A 259 5.66 19.73 -9.17
CA ARG A 259 6.33 19.16 -10.35
C ARG A 259 6.61 20.22 -11.41
N ASP A 260 5.62 21.03 -11.77
CA ASP A 260 5.80 22.09 -12.77
C ASP A 260 6.91 23.09 -12.40
N ARG A 261 7.15 23.27 -11.09
CA ARG A 261 8.21 24.13 -10.54
C ARG A 261 9.52 23.40 -10.26
N GLY A 262 9.64 22.12 -10.62
CA GLY A 262 10.86 21.32 -10.43
C GLY A 262 11.13 20.88 -9.00
N GLN A 263 10.16 20.98 -8.09
CA GLN A 263 10.27 20.47 -6.72
C GLN A 263 10.05 18.94 -6.65
N ILE A 264 9.37 18.39 -7.64
CA ILE A 264 9.25 16.94 -7.91
C ILE A 264 9.74 16.75 -9.34
N THR A 265 10.60 15.77 -9.59
CA THR A 265 11.25 15.59 -10.89
C THR A 265 11.17 14.14 -11.38
N GLY A 266 11.32 13.96 -12.70
CA GLY A 266 11.42 12.64 -13.33
C GLY A 266 10.11 11.92 -13.61
N GLY A 267 8.96 12.40 -13.09
CA GLY A 267 7.65 11.82 -13.35
C GLY A 267 6.65 12.80 -13.98
N ALA A 268 5.67 12.26 -14.71
CA ALA A 268 4.48 12.99 -15.13
C ALA A 268 3.43 12.87 -14.02
N LEU A 269 2.92 13.99 -13.50
CA LEU A 269 1.92 14.00 -12.43
C LEU A 269 0.58 14.51 -12.96
N GLU A 270 -0.49 13.81 -12.58
CA GLU A 270 -1.87 14.24 -12.78
C GLU A 270 -2.70 14.00 -11.52
N GLY A 271 -3.57 14.94 -11.21
CA GLY A 271 -4.39 14.86 -10.02
C GLY A 271 -5.18 16.15 -9.74
N PRO A 272 -6.28 16.05 -9.00
CA PRO A 272 -6.79 14.82 -8.40
C PRO A 272 -7.44 13.87 -9.42
N LEU A 273 -7.30 12.57 -9.23
CA LEU A 273 -7.95 11.55 -10.05
C LEU A 273 -8.71 10.56 -9.17
N ALA A 274 -9.97 10.27 -9.54
CA ALA A 274 -10.63 9.07 -9.05
C ALA A 274 -9.92 7.82 -9.60
N PHE A 275 -10.02 6.71 -8.86
CA PHE A 275 -9.29 5.48 -9.17
C PHE A 275 -9.59 4.94 -10.58
N ASP A 276 -10.85 4.95 -10.99
CA ASP A 276 -11.27 4.54 -12.34
C ASP A 276 -10.54 5.32 -13.44
N ASN A 277 -10.40 6.63 -13.27
CA ASN A 277 -9.69 7.48 -14.24
C ASN A 277 -8.19 7.31 -14.21
N ALA A 278 -7.62 6.84 -13.11
CA ALA A 278 -6.18 6.56 -13.04
C ALA A 278 -5.82 5.30 -13.84
N VAL A 279 -6.73 4.32 -13.94
CA VAL A 279 -6.44 2.98 -14.46
C VAL A 279 -7.23 2.57 -15.71
N SER A 280 -8.24 3.34 -16.14
CA SER A 280 -9.02 3.07 -17.35
C SER A 280 -9.05 4.27 -18.30
N VAL A 281 -8.48 4.08 -19.50
CA VAL A 281 -8.53 5.07 -20.59
C VAL A 281 -9.98 5.39 -20.97
N ALA A 282 -10.84 4.38 -21.01
CA ALA A 282 -12.27 4.57 -21.30
C ALA A 282 -12.97 5.44 -20.25
N ALA A 283 -12.72 5.22 -18.95
CA ALA A 283 -13.29 6.04 -17.88
C ALA A 283 -12.79 7.50 -17.95
N ALA A 284 -11.48 7.68 -18.19
CA ALA A 284 -10.89 9.00 -18.37
C ALA A 284 -11.50 9.76 -19.56
N ALA A 285 -11.70 9.08 -20.70
CA ALA A 285 -12.31 9.67 -21.90
C ALA A 285 -13.77 10.09 -21.67
N ILE A 286 -14.57 9.25 -20.99
CA ILE A 286 -15.97 9.58 -20.64
C ILE A 286 -16.05 10.86 -19.81
N LYS A 287 -15.08 11.08 -18.92
CA LYS A 287 -15.00 12.29 -18.08
C LYS A 287 -14.24 13.45 -18.72
N GLY A 288 -13.78 13.31 -19.97
CA GLY A 288 -13.08 14.37 -20.71
C GLY A 288 -11.72 14.74 -20.12
N ILE A 289 -11.02 13.79 -19.51
CA ILE A 289 -9.72 14.04 -18.86
C ILE A 289 -8.61 13.82 -19.90
N GLU A 290 -8.04 14.93 -20.38
CA GLU A 290 -6.91 14.91 -21.32
C GLU A 290 -5.59 14.96 -20.56
N SER A 291 -4.99 13.79 -20.31
CA SER A 291 -3.71 13.68 -19.61
C SER A 291 -2.97 12.41 -20.03
N PRO A 292 -1.64 12.44 -20.19
CA PRO A 292 -0.86 11.22 -20.47
C PRO A 292 -0.88 10.21 -19.30
N VAL A 293 -1.25 10.67 -18.11
CA VAL A 293 -1.35 9.84 -16.90
C VAL A 293 -2.71 9.16 -16.80
N ALA A 294 -3.78 9.83 -17.22
CA ALA A 294 -5.14 9.33 -17.06
C ALA A 294 -5.33 8.02 -17.85
N GLY A 295 -5.83 7.00 -17.15
CA GLY A 295 -6.03 5.65 -17.64
C GLY A 295 -4.77 4.80 -17.74
N ASN A 296 -3.61 5.37 -17.44
CA ASN A 296 -2.30 4.77 -17.70
C ASN A 296 -1.33 5.00 -16.53
N ALA A 297 -1.79 4.99 -15.28
CA ALA A 297 -0.93 5.17 -14.12
C ALA A 297 0.13 4.06 -13.95
N ASP A 298 1.41 4.41 -13.83
CA ASP A 298 2.44 3.53 -13.28
C ASP A 298 2.45 3.57 -11.76
N ILE A 299 2.15 4.76 -11.20
CA ILE A 299 2.17 5.04 -9.76
C ILE A 299 0.81 5.61 -9.34
N LEU A 300 0.23 5.02 -8.30
CA LEU A 300 -0.92 5.52 -7.57
C LEU A 300 -0.46 6.10 -6.24
N VAL A 301 -0.76 7.37 -6.02
CA VAL A 301 -0.46 8.07 -4.76
C VAL A 301 -1.75 8.19 -3.97
N ALA A 302 -1.89 7.37 -2.93
CA ALA A 302 -3.02 7.38 -2.01
C ALA A 302 -3.00 8.65 -1.14
N PRO A 303 -4.19 9.18 -0.78
CA PRO A 303 -4.29 10.37 0.06
C PRO A 303 -3.88 10.12 1.52
N ASP A 304 -4.05 8.88 2.00
CA ASP A 304 -3.80 8.44 3.37
C ASP A 304 -3.55 6.92 3.44
N LEU A 305 -3.13 6.45 4.63
CA LEU A 305 -2.83 5.06 4.90
C LEU A 305 -4.02 4.13 4.66
N MET A 306 -5.21 4.54 5.09
CA MET A 306 -6.40 3.69 5.02
C MET A 306 -6.75 3.39 3.57
N THR A 307 -6.73 4.41 2.72
CA THR A 307 -6.99 4.30 1.29
C THR A 307 -5.94 3.42 0.62
N GLY A 308 -4.65 3.68 0.86
CA GLY A 308 -3.56 2.89 0.28
C GLY A 308 -3.61 1.42 0.71
N ASN A 309 -3.84 1.16 2.00
CA ASN A 309 -3.88 -0.20 2.53
C ASN A 309 -5.08 -0.98 1.99
N MET A 310 -6.28 -0.40 2.01
CA MET A 310 -7.48 -1.04 1.50
C MET A 310 -7.36 -1.35 0.00
N LEU A 311 -6.86 -0.42 -0.81
CA LEU A 311 -6.64 -0.64 -2.24
C LEU A 311 -5.69 -1.82 -2.50
N ALA A 312 -4.53 -1.85 -1.82
CA ALA A 312 -3.58 -2.95 -1.96
C ALA A 312 -4.24 -4.30 -1.60
N LYS A 313 -4.95 -4.36 -0.47
CA LYS A 313 -5.60 -5.60 -0.02
C LYS A 313 -6.75 -6.02 -0.94
N GLN A 314 -7.55 -5.08 -1.46
CA GLN A 314 -8.57 -5.39 -2.45
C GLN A 314 -7.96 -6.00 -3.73
N MET A 315 -6.85 -5.45 -4.22
CA MET A 315 -6.18 -5.99 -5.41
C MET A 315 -5.62 -7.40 -5.16
N VAL A 316 -5.00 -7.64 -4.01
CA VAL A 316 -4.46 -8.96 -3.67
C VAL A 316 -5.58 -10.00 -3.49
N TYR A 317 -6.55 -9.72 -2.62
CA TYR A 317 -7.53 -10.72 -2.18
C TYR A 317 -8.72 -10.88 -3.12
N LEU A 318 -9.14 -9.82 -3.83
CA LEU A 318 -10.31 -9.88 -4.73
C LEU A 318 -9.91 -9.91 -6.20
N ALA A 319 -8.82 -9.23 -6.57
CA ALA A 319 -8.36 -9.19 -7.97
C ALA A 319 -7.23 -10.19 -8.28
N GLY A 320 -6.75 -10.95 -7.28
CA GLY A 320 -5.70 -11.96 -7.45
C GLY A 320 -4.33 -11.39 -7.78
N ALA A 321 -4.04 -10.16 -7.34
CA ALA A 321 -2.76 -9.53 -7.59
C ALA A 321 -1.62 -10.21 -6.80
N ALA A 322 -0.49 -10.44 -7.46
CA ALA A 322 0.77 -10.68 -6.76
C ALA A 322 1.31 -9.35 -6.21
N SER A 323 1.96 -9.38 -5.05
CA SER A 323 2.45 -8.16 -4.39
C SER A 323 3.85 -8.31 -3.82
N ALA A 324 4.55 -7.19 -3.76
CA ALA A 324 5.82 -7.00 -3.06
C ALA A 324 5.82 -5.63 -2.38
N GLY A 325 6.56 -5.49 -1.28
CA GLY A 325 6.59 -4.28 -0.47
C GLY A 325 8.01 -3.81 -0.19
N VAL A 326 8.27 -2.52 -0.39
CA VAL A 326 9.57 -1.92 -0.09
C VAL A 326 9.40 -0.55 0.56
N VAL A 327 10.23 -0.27 1.56
CA VAL A 327 10.34 1.06 2.17
C VAL A 327 11.50 1.83 1.55
N LEU A 328 11.24 3.10 1.30
CA LEU A 328 12.10 4.07 0.62
C LEU A 328 12.28 5.32 1.49
N GLY A 329 13.25 6.17 1.14
CA GLY A 329 13.53 7.43 1.85
C GLY A 329 14.41 7.27 3.09
N ALA A 330 14.72 6.05 3.52
CA ALA A 330 15.80 5.78 4.47
C ALA A 330 17.15 5.65 3.74
N ARG A 331 18.26 5.61 4.49
CA ARG A 331 19.62 5.46 3.93
C ARG A 331 19.81 4.21 3.07
N VAL A 332 19.04 3.16 3.34
CA VAL A 332 19.01 1.90 2.57
C VAL A 332 17.57 1.45 2.36
N PRO A 333 17.26 0.71 1.28
CA PRO A 333 15.93 0.14 1.10
C PRO A 333 15.64 -0.94 2.15
N ILE A 334 14.37 -1.10 2.50
CA ILE A 334 13.91 -2.13 3.45
C ILE A 334 12.86 -2.99 2.75
N ALA A 335 13.19 -4.26 2.50
CA ALA A 335 12.23 -5.25 2.04
C ALA A 335 11.21 -5.51 3.16
N LEU A 336 9.97 -5.08 2.93
CA LEU A 336 8.92 -5.05 3.94
C LEU A 336 7.65 -5.65 3.36
N ALA A 337 7.53 -6.96 3.47
CA ALA A 337 6.28 -7.66 3.23
C ALA A 337 5.39 -7.65 4.50
N SER A 338 4.08 -7.79 4.29
CA SER A 338 3.13 -8.08 5.37
C SER A 338 3.42 -9.46 5.95
N ARG A 339 3.05 -9.67 7.21
CA ARG A 339 3.21 -10.99 7.85
C ARG A 339 2.42 -12.10 7.15
N ALA A 340 1.23 -11.78 6.66
CA ALA A 340 0.36 -12.70 5.94
C ALA A 340 0.77 -12.93 4.48
N ASP A 341 1.82 -12.24 4.00
CA ASP A 341 2.26 -12.37 2.61
C ASP A 341 3.09 -13.64 2.43
N THR A 342 3.02 -14.19 1.21
CA THR A 342 3.69 -15.43 0.84
C THR A 342 5.21 -15.30 0.85
N VAL A 343 5.90 -16.44 0.85
CA VAL A 343 7.35 -16.49 0.67
C VAL A 343 7.75 -15.78 -0.64
N HIS A 344 7.03 -16.05 -1.73
CA HIS A 344 7.24 -15.38 -3.01
C HIS A 344 7.17 -13.84 -2.92
N ALA A 345 6.16 -13.29 -2.22
CA ALA A 345 6.04 -11.84 -2.02
C ALA A 345 7.24 -11.25 -1.25
N ARG A 346 7.78 -12.00 -0.28
CA ARG A 346 8.98 -11.61 0.47
C ARG A 346 10.24 -11.64 -0.40
N VAL A 347 10.40 -12.67 -1.24
CA VAL A 347 11.51 -12.74 -2.22
C VAL A 347 11.42 -11.58 -3.22
N MET A 348 10.22 -11.28 -3.74
CA MET A 348 10.02 -10.13 -4.63
C MET A 348 10.28 -8.79 -3.93
N SER A 349 10.02 -8.69 -2.64
CA SER A 349 10.41 -7.51 -1.85
C SER A 349 11.95 -7.36 -1.78
N CYS A 350 12.68 -8.47 -1.71
CA CYS A 350 14.15 -8.46 -1.84
C CYS A 350 14.62 -8.09 -3.25
N VAL A 351 13.90 -8.48 -4.30
CA VAL A 351 14.17 -8.03 -5.69
C VAL A 351 14.10 -6.51 -5.77
N LEU A 352 13.02 -5.89 -5.25
CA LEU A 352 12.89 -4.43 -5.24
C LEU A 352 14.03 -3.76 -4.45
N ALA A 353 14.33 -4.27 -3.25
CA ALA A 353 15.42 -3.74 -2.43
C ALA A 353 16.78 -3.89 -3.14
N ARG A 354 17.01 -5.01 -3.85
CA ARG A 354 18.25 -5.24 -4.58
C ARG A 354 18.42 -4.26 -5.74
N LEU A 355 17.37 -3.96 -6.50
CA LEU A 355 17.42 -3.01 -7.61
C LEU A 355 17.73 -1.57 -7.15
N LEU A 356 17.34 -1.24 -5.92
CA LEU A 356 17.57 0.07 -5.30
C LEU A 356 18.90 0.19 -4.58
N ALA A 357 19.38 -0.89 -3.99
CA ALA A 357 20.58 -0.86 -3.17
C ALA A 357 21.85 -0.72 -4.01
N HIS A 358 22.70 0.22 -3.62
CA HIS A 358 24.05 0.33 -4.15
C HIS A 358 25.01 -0.62 -3.38
N PRO A 359 26.12 -1.07 -4.01
CA PRO A 359 27.14 -1.83 -3.31
C PRO A 359 27.68 -1.05 -2.10
N VAL A 360 27.92 -1.75 -0.98
CA VAL A 360 28.35 -1.18 0.30
C VAL A 360 29.49 -0.15 0.21
N ALA A 361 30.42 -0.30 -0.74
CA ALA A 361 31.52 0.63 -0.96
C ALA A 361 31.11 2.04 -1.45
N THR A 362 29.81 2.27 -1.69
CA THR A 362 29.28 3.52 -2.29
C THR A 362 28.24 4.25 -1.42
N LEU A 363 28.04 3.83 -0.17
CA LEU A 363 27.13 4.53 0.74
C LEU A 363 27.75 5.89 1.13
N PRO A 364 27.06 7.02 0.89
CA PRO A 364 27.54 8.33 1.35
C PRO A 364 27.56 8.39 2.89
N SER A 365 28.59 9.05 3.42
CA SER A 365 28.87 9.22 4.87
C SER A 365 27.68 9.83 5.63
#